data_AF-A0A318PST5-F1
#
_entry.id   AF-A0A318PST5-F1
#
_cell.length_a   1.000
_cell.length_b   1.000
_cell.length_c   1.000
_cell.angle_alpha   90.00
_cell.angle_beta   90.00
_cell.angle_gamma   90.00
#
_symmetry.space_group_name_H-M   'P 1'
#
loop_
_entity.id
_entity.type
_entity.pdbx_description
1 polymer ?
#
loop_
_entity_poly.entity_id
_entity_poly.type
_entity_poly.pdbx_seq_one_letter_code
_entity_poly.pdbx_strand_id
1 'polypeptide(L)'
;MDTQRIIDAYGAVLAQIDRSSAAIVTMAEDLRPRVRLRDPVAVAQLRRVQALARSCQEKRQLLARLWLALCRAYPDLPRYPMDDADGRPVKDAKPHTGRIDTLLRRLSGDTPAR
;
A
#
# COMPACT_ATOMS: atom_id res chain seq x y z
N MET A 1 -27.09 3.92 10.34
CA MET A 1 -25.74 3.36 10.09
C MET A 1 -24.74 4.42 10.50
N ASP A 2 -23.71 4.09 11.27
CA ASP A 2 -22.75 5.07 11.78
C ASP A 2 -21.62 5.26 10.76
N THR A 3 -21.82 6.21 9.84
CA THR A 3 -20.88 6.55 8.76
C THR A 3 -19.48 6.83 9.29
N GLN A 4 -19.36 7.50 10.44
CA GLN A 4 -18.08 7.83 11.06
C GLN A 4 -17.32 6.56 11.48
N ARG A 5 -18.00 5.61 12.12
CA ARG A 5 -17.38 4.33 12.49
C ARG A 5 -16.85 3.55 11.30
N ILE A 6 -17.52 3.62 10.14
CA ILE A 6 -17.09 2.96 8.91
C ILE A 6 -15.84 3.63 8.33
N ILE A 7 -15.81 4.97 8.34
CA ILE A 7 -14.64 5.75 7.93
C ILE A 7 -13.44 5.43 8.84
N ASP A 8 -13.65 5.46 10.16
CA ASP A 8 -12.59 5.18 11.15
C ASP A 8 -12.05 3.75 11.01
N ALA A 9 -12.94 2.77 10.83
CA ALA A 9 -12.55 1.38 10.61
C ALA A 9 -11.73 1.21 9.32
N TYR A 10 -12.13 1.85 8.23
CA TYR A 10 -11.35 1.86 7.00
C TYR A 10 -9.97 2.48 7.23
N GLY A 11 -9.91 3.66 7.86
CA GLY A 11 -8.67 4.37 8.16
C GLY A 11 -7.71 3.54 9.01
N ALA A 12 -8.22 2.86 10.03
CA ALA A 12 -7.43 2.00 10.90
C ALA A 12 -6.81 0.81 10.15
N VAL A 13 -7.58 0.16 9.27
CA VAL A 13 -7.08 -0.95 8.44
C VAL A 13 -6.05 -0.44 7.43
N LEU A 14 -6.31 0.70 6.78
CA LEU A 14 -5.36 1.31 5.85
C LEU A 14 -4.04 1.66 6.55
N ALA A 15 -4.09 2.29 7.73
CA ALA A 15 -2.91 2.62 8.51
C ALA A 15 -2.13 1.37 8.94
N GLN A 16 -2.81 0.27 9.25
CA GLN A 16 -2.15 -1.01 9.56
C GLN A 16 -1.44 -1.60 8.34
N ILE A 17 -2.06 -1.53 7.17
CA ILE A 17 -1.44 -1.94 5.90
C ILE A 17 -0.22 -1.06 5.62
N ASP A 18 -0.30 0.26 5.84
CA ASP A 18 0.82 1.19 5.64
C ASP A 18 1.98 0.95 6.61
N ARG A 19 1.71 0.66 7.88
CA ARG A 19 2.76 0.25 8.85
C ARG A 19 3.44 -1.06 8.42
N SER A 20 2.64 -2.05 8.01
CA SER A 20 3.16 -3.34 7.53
C SER A 20 4.02 -3.15 6.28
N SER A 21 3.58 -2.24 5.40
CA SER A 21 4.30 -1.82 4.19
C SER A 21 5.64 -1.18 4.49
N ALA A 22 5.69 -0.26 5.46
CA ALA A 22 6.93 0.38 5.90
C ALA A 22 7.93 -0.64 6.45
N ALA A 23 7.49 -1.58 7.28
CA ALA A 23 8.35 -2.63 7.82
C ALA A 23 8.95 -3.51 6.71
N ILE A 24 8.15 -3.89 5.70
CA ILE A 24 8.62 -4.67 4.55
C ILE A 24 9.67 -3.91 3.74
N VAL A 25 9.51 -2.59 3.56
CA VAL A 25 10.50 -1.73 2.90
C VAL A 25 11.81 -1.74 3.68
N THR A 26 11.76 -1.56 5.01
CA THR A 26 12.95 -1.60 5.87
C THR A 26 13.67 -2.95 5.76
N MET A 27 12.94 -4.08 5.82
CA MET A 27 13.54 -5.41 5.65
C MET A 27 14.23 -5.57 4.29
N ALA A 28 13.66 -5.03 3.21
CA ALA A 28 14.28 -5.08 1.88
C ALA A 28 15.55 -4.22 1.81
N GLU A 29 15.55 -3.05 2.45
CA GLU A 29 16.71 -2.16 2.53
C GLU A 29 17.86 -2.80 3.33
N ASP A 30 17.56 -3.47 4.44
CA ASP A 30 18.56 -4.17 5.27
C ASP A 30 19.19 -5.36 4.54
N LEU A 31 18.44 -6.05 3.68
CA LEU A 31 18.94 -7.18 2.89
C LEU A 31 19.78 -6.73 1.68
N ARG A 32 19.57 -5.51 1.19
CA ARG A 32 20.14 -5.00 -0.07
C ARG A 32 21.69 -5.06 -0.13
N PRO A 33 22.45 -4.70 0.92
CA PRO A 33 23.92 -4.81 0.89
C PRO A 33 24.40 -6.25 0.71
N ARG A 34 23.78 -7.22 1.40
CA ARG A 34 24.16 -8.64 1.31
C ARG A 34 23.76 -9.25 -0.04
N VAL A 35 22.62 -8.85 -0.59
CA VAL A 35 22.20 -9.24 -1.95
C VAL A 35 23.19 -8.74 -3.01
N ARG A 36 23.74 -7.53 -2.86
CA ARG A 36 24.79 -7.00 -3.76
C ARG A 36 26.07 -7.84 -3.73
N LEU A 37 26.38 -8.46 -2.59
CA LEU A 37 27.48 -9.40 -2.42
C LEU A 37 27.15 -10.82 -2.90
N ARG A 38 25.97 -11.03 -3.51
CA ARG A 38 25.47 -12.34 -3.98
C ARG A 38 25.37 -13.40 -2.89
N ASP A 39 25.15 -12.98 -1.63
CA ASP A 39 24.86 -13.91 -0.55
C ASP A 39 23.57 -14.70 -0.87
N PRO A 40 23.64 -16.02 -1.04
CA PRO A 40 22.48 -16.83 -1.44
C PRO A 40 21.37 -16.81 -0.40
N VAL A 41 21.70 -16.67 0.89
CA VAL A 41 20.72 -16.58 1.97
C VAL A 41 19.99 -15.24 1.87
N ALA A 42 20.72 -14.14 1.69
CA ALA A 42 20.12 -12.82 1.54
C ALA A 42 19.21 -12.73 0.31
N VAL A 43 19.60 -13.35 -0.81
CA VAL A 43 18.77 -13.43 -2.03
C VAL A 43 17.47 -14.20 -1.76
N ALA A 44 17.54 -15.35 -1.07
CA ALA A 44 16.36 -16.13 -0.72
C ALA A 44 15.42 -15.35 0.21
N GLN A 45 15.96 -14.63 1.21
CA GLN A 45 15.17 -13.79 2.10
C GLN A 45 14.54 -12.61 1.36
N LEU A 46 15.25 -11.97 0.43
CA LEU A 46 14.70 -10.86 -0.36
C LEU A 46 13.49 -11.32 -1.19
N ARG A 47 13.51 -12.54 -1.75
CA ARG A 47 12.35 -13.11 -2.45
C ARG A 47 11.12 -13.27 -1.54
N ARG A 48 11.33 -13.67 -0.27
CA ARG A 48 10.24 -13.75 0.72
C ARG A 48 9.69 -12.36 1.06
N VAL A 49 10.56 -11.38 1.24
CA VAL A 49 10.17 -9.98 1.46
C VAL A 49 9.38 -9.42 0.28
N GLN A 50 9.78 -9.74 -0.97
CA GLN A 50 9.02 -9.39 -2.16
C GLN A 50 7.64 -10.03 -2.21
N ALA A 51 7.50 -11.30 -1.79
CA ALA A 51 6.20 -11.97 -1.70
C ALA A 51 5.29 -11.29 -0.66
N LEU A 52 5.85 -10.91 0.50
CA LEU A 52 5.12 -10.14 1.53
C LEU A 52 4.67 -8.78 1.02
N ALA A 53 5.52 -8.07 0.28
CA ALA A 53 5.18 -6.79 -0.37
C ALA A 53 3.98 -6.95 -1.32
N ARG A 54 3.97 -7.99 -2.17
CA ARG A 54 2.84 -8.27 -3.07
C ARG A 54 1.55 -8.54 -2.28
N SER A 55 1.61 -9.37 -1.25
CA SER A 55 0.43 -9.66 -0.42
C SER A 55 -0.12 -8.41 0.28
N CYS A 56 0.75 -7.51 0.76
CA CYS A 56 0.31 -6.24 1.34
C CYS A 56 -0.35 -5.33 0.29
N GLN A 57 0.19 -5.28 -0.92
CA GLN A 57 -0.41 -4.53 -2.03
C GLN A 57 -1.78 -5.09 -2.43
N GLU A 58 -1.93 -6.41 -2.50
CA GLU A 58 -3.22 -7.08 -2.76
C GLU A 58 -4.25 -6.73 -1.70
N LYS A 59 -3.88 -6.76 -0.41
CA LYS A 59 -4.76 -6.36 0.70
C LYS A 59 -5.18 -4.90 0.59
N ARG A 60 -4.26 -3.99 0.21
CA ARG A 60 -4.57 -2.58 -0.03
C ARG A 60 -5.60 -2.42 -1.15
N GLN A 61 -5.39 -3.11 -2.27
CA GLN A 61 -6.30 -3.07 -3.40
C GLN A 61 -7.67 -3.65 -3.06
N LEU A 62 -7.72 -4.74 -2.29
CA LEU A 62 -8.97 -5.32 -1.81
C LEU A 62 -9.74 -4.34 -0.92
N LEU A 63 -9.06 -3.69 0.04
CA LEU A 63 -9.65 -2.68 0.91
C LEU A 63 -10.24 -1.51 0.08
N ALA A 64 -9.51 -1.04 -0.94
CA ALA A 64 -9.99 0.01 -1.83
C ALA A 64 -11.23 -0.42 -2.64
N ARG A 65 -11.27 -1.67 -3.14
CA ARG A 65 -12.45 -2.21 -3.85
C ARG A 65 -13.66 -2.32 -2.93
N LEU A 66 -13.47 -2.77 -1.68
CA LEU A 66 -14.52 -2.86 -0.69
C LEU A 66 -15.09 -1.48 -0.34
N TRP A 67 -14.23 -0.47 -0.20
CA TRP A 67 -14.67 0.91 0.02
C TRP A 67 -15.53 1.43 -1.13
N LEU A 68 -15.10 1.23 -2.38
CA LEU A 68 -15.88 1.64 -3.55
C LEU A 68 -17.23 0.92 -3.63
N ALA A 69 -17.28 -0.36 -3.26
CA ALA A 69 -18.53 -1.11 -3.19
C ALA A 69 -19.46 -0.54 -2.09
N LEU A 70 -18.91 -0.19 -0.93
CA LEU A 70 -19.65 0.47 0.15
C LEU A 70 -20.20 1.82 -0.28
N CYS A 71 -19.42 2.66 -0.95
CA CYS A 71 -19.87 3.96 -1.46
C CYS A 71 -21.00 3.83 -2.49
N ARG A 72 -21.03 2.75 -3.27
CA ARG A 72 -22.12 2.48 -4.22
C ARG A 72 -23.40 2.05 -3.50
N ALA A 73 -23.29 1.30 -2.41
CA ALA A 73 -24.42 0.84 -1.61
C ALA A 73 -24.96 1.95 -0.68
N TYR A 74 -24.09 2.86 -0.23
CA TYR A 74 -24.42 3.94 0.69
C TYR A 74 -23.90 5.27 0.12
N PRO A 75 -24.77 6.03 -0.57
CA PRO A 75 -24.39 7.28 -1.25
C PRO A 75 -23.85 8.37 -0.31
N ASP A 76 -24.17 8.28 0.99
CA ASP A 76 -23.72 9.23 2.01
C ASP A 76 -22.26 9.01 2.45
N LEU A 77 -21.61 7.93 2.01
CA LEU A 77 -20.19 7.69 2.27
C LEU A 77 -19.30 8.50 1.31
N PRO A 78 -18.17 9.05 1.80
CA PRO A 78 -17.24 9.77 0.94
C PRO A 78 -16.58 8.84 -0.06
N ARG A 79 -16.49 9.26 -1.31
CA ARG A 79 -15.99 8.42 -2.42
C ARG A 79 -14.52 8.06 -2.26
N TYR A 80 -13.76 8.92 -1.58
CA TYR A 80 -12.40 8.66 -1.14
C TYR A 80 -12.29 8.94 0.37
N PRO A 81 -11.91 7.95 1.19
CA PRO A 81 -11.83 8.10 2.65
C PRO A 81 -10.57 8.86 3.11
N MET A 82 -9.73 9.26 2.15
CA MET A 82 -8.53 10.09 2.31
C MET A 82 -8.71 11.45 1.61
N ASP A 83 -9.96 11.86 1.34
CA ASP A 83 -10.24 13.28 1.12
C ASP A 83 -9.79 14.02 2.39
N ASP A 84 -9.21 15.20 2.22
CA ASP A 84 -8.64 16.00 3.32
C ASP A 84 -9.69 16.29 4.42
N ALA A 85 -9.23 16.82 5.55
CA ALA A 85 -10.09 17.16 6.70
C ALA A 85 -11.27 18.10 6.35
N ASP A 86 -11.32 18.63 5.13
CA ASP A 86 -12.35 19.52 4.57
C ASP A 86 -13.29 18.83 3.56
N GLY A 87 -13.19 17.50 3.38
CA GLY A 87 -14.09 16.72 2.53
C GLY A 87 -14.06 17.13 1.05
N ARG A 88 -12.95 17.70 0.58
CA ARG A 88 -12.84 18.11 -0.82
C ARG A 88 -12.34 16.93 -1.66
N PRO A 89 -13.01 16.63 -2.80
CA PRO A 89 -12.48 15.68 -3.75
C PRO A 89 -11.16 16.24 -4.28
N VAL A 90 -10.04 15.63 -3.89
CA VAL A 90 -8.73 16.01 -4.41
C VAL A 90 -8.72 15.62 -5.88
N LYS A 91 -9.00 16.59 -6.77
CA LYS A 91 -8.95 16.44 -8.23
C LYS A 91 -7.59 15.90 -8.73
N ASP A 92 -6.57 15.96 -7.88
CA ASP A 92 -5.21 15.51 -8.13
C ASP A 92 -4.73 14.37 -7.21
N ALA A 93 -5.62 13.67 -6.49
CA ALA A 93 -5.24 12.47 -5.74
C ALA A 93 -4.92 11.36 -6.75
N LYS A 94 -3.71 11.42 -7.29
CA LYS A 94 -3.09 10.31 -8.00
C LYS A 94 -3.25 9.09 -7.09
N PRO A 95 -3.71 7.94 -7.61
CA PRO A 95 -3.78 6.71 -6.83
C PRO A 95 -2.46 6.58 -6.10
N HIS A 96 -2.51 6.55 -4.76
CA HIS A 96 -1.31 6.55 -3.96
C HIS A 96 -0.52 5.32 -4.36
N THR A 97 0.47 5.53 -5.24
CA THR A 97 1.42 4.52 -5.68
C THR A 97 2.33 4.37 -4.48
N GLY A 98 1.84 3.58 -3.52
CA GLY A 98 2.41 3.50 -2.19
C GLY A 98 3.88 3.15 -2.25
N ARG A 99 4.60 3.40 -1.15
CA ARG A 99 6.03 3.03 -1.03
C ARG A 99 6.29 1.58 -1.46
N ILE A 100 5.35 0.65 -1.24
CA ILE A 100 5.42 -0.73 -1.74
C ILE A 100 5.46 -0.80 -3.27
N ASP A 101 4.60 -0.06 -3.97
CA ASP A 101 4.53 -0.13 -5.44
C ASP A 101 5.84 0.40 -6.07
N THR A 102 6.38 1.46 -5.47
CA THR A 102 7.70 1.99 -5.82
C THR A 102 8.82 1.00 -5.50
N LEU A 103 8.75 0.33 -4.34
CA LEU A 103 9.71 -0.72 -3.96
C LEU A 103 9.64 -1.91 -4.93
N LEU A 104 8.44 -2.39 -5.25
CA LEU A 104 8.23 -3.50 -6.19
C LEU A 104 8.76 -3.15 -7.58
N ARG A 105 8.50 -1.95 -8.12
CA ARG A 105 9.10 -1.51 -9.40
C ARG A 105 10.62 -1.48 -9.36
N ARG A 106 11.20 -0.88 -8.32
CA ARG A 106 12.67 -0.83 -8.15
C ARG A 106 13.29 -2.23 -8.01
N LEU A 107 12.61 -3.14 -7.33
CA LEU A 107 13.07 -4.52 -7.13
C LEU A 107 12.87 -5.41 -8.35
N SER A 108 11.89 -5.11 -9.20
CA SER A 108 11.65 -5.81 -10.48
C SER A 108 12.55 -5.31 -11.62
N GLY A 109 13.31 -4.23 -11.42
CA GLY A 109 14.19 -3.66 -12.45
C GLY A 109 13.52 -2.68 -13.42
N ASP A 110 12.20 -2.45 -13.28
CA ASP A 110 11.46 -1.45 -14.05
C ASP A 110 11.73 -0.05 -13.48
N THR A 111 12.86 0.51 -13.89
CA THR A 111 13.10 1.94 -13.76
C THR A 111 12.52 2.60 -15.01
N PRO A 112 11.52 3.48 -14.92
CA PRO A 112 11.13 4.26 -16.09
C PRO A 112 12.37 5.03 -16.55
N ALA A 113 12.75 4.81 -17.80
CA ALA A 113 13.82 5.56 -18.46
C ALA A 113 13.55 7.06 -18.26
N ARG A 114 14.58 7.77 -17.83
CA ARG A 114 14.57 9.24 -17.75
C ARG A 114 14.40 9.84 -19.13
#